data_AF-A0A8T6M644-F1
#
_entry.id   AF-A0A8T6M644-F1
#
_cell.length_a   1.000
_cell.length_b   1.000
_cell.length_c   1.000
_cell.angle_alpha   90.00
_cell.angle_beta   90.00
_cell.angle_gamma   90.00
#
_symmetry.space_group_name_H-M   'P 1'
#
loop_
_entity.id
_entity.type
_entity.pdbx_description
1 polymer ?
#
loop_
_entity_poly.entity_id
_entity_poly.type
_entity_poly.pdbx_seq_one_letter_code
_entity_poly.pdbx_strand_id
1 'polypeptide(L)'
;MKKIDIMEDIENKAVVDDDLLLEHNQKSPELESIRTANIEKDISMRSTSRLFIVLTIIAVLSGVGTGFGSFKLFANKSNSSESNLALQELPTAGKLNVGDTFGSKDESFKDSAEGYLEVGGLDGEGSHKLLRPGGESQTVYLTSSVTDLTQLAGTEIKVWGETFKGQKAGWLMDVGRVEVLKVDAESPAEE
;
A
#
# COMPACT_ATOMS: atom_id res chain seq x y z
N MET A 1 53.99 -5.81 11.04
CA MET A 1 53.38 -4.54 10.58
C MET A 1 52.03 -4.37 11.27
N LYS A 2 51.80 -3.22 11.90
CA LYS A 2 50.53 -2.84 12.53
C LYS A 2 50.39 -1.31 12.41
N LYS A 3 49.24 -0.82 11.93
CA LYS A 3 48.63 0.44 12.41
C LYS A 3 48.19 0.20 13.88
N ILE A 4 47.81 1.11 14.78
CA ILE A 4 47.11 2.41 14.79
C ILE A 4 47.57 3.16 16.08
N ASP A 5 47.39 4.46 16.36
CA ASP A 5 47.31 5.74 15.61
C ASP A 5 47.49 6.85 16.72
N ILE A 6 46.90 8.06 16.61
CA ILE A 6 46.75 9.13 17.65
C ILE A 6 47.94 10.11 17.90
N MET A 7 47.69 11.38 17.54
CA MET A 7 48.09 12.62 18.25
C MET A 7 46.78 13.42 18.29
N GLU A 8 46.03 13.51 19.40
CA GLU A 8 46.29 14.30 20.62
C GLU A 8 46.52 15.80 20.32
N ASP A 9 45.40 16.52 20.38
CA ASP A 9 45.16 17.89 20.84
C ASP A 9 46.32 18.92 20.89
N ILE A 10 46.02 20.14 20.44
CA ILE A 10 45.90 21.31 21.34
C ILE A 10 45.17 22.46 20.64
N GLU A 11 44.12 22.93 21.31
CA GLU A 11 43.33 24.12 21.02
C GLU A 11 44.06 25.41 21.49
N ASN A 12 44.13 26.46 20.64
CA ASN A 12 43.99 27.85 21.14
C ASN A 12 43.82 28.94 20.06
N LYS A 13 43.04 29.97 20.44
CA LYS A 13 43.01 31.40 20.04
C LYS A 13 43.46 31.80 18.62
N ALA A 14 42.60 32.36 17.75
CA ALA A 14 41.82 33.63 17.86
C ALA A 14 42.60 34.89 17.44
N VAL A 15 41.83 35.96 17.13
CA VAL A 15 42.24 37.33 16.73
C VAL A 15 42.51 37.44 15.21
N VAL A 16 41.49 37.81 14.43
CA VAL A 16 41.17 39.18 13.92
C VAL A 16 42.07 39.59 12.76
N ASP A 17 41.45 39.82 11.59
CA ASP A 17 41.69 40.97 10.71
C ASP A 17 40.69 40.90 9.55
N ASP A 18 39.76 41.86 9.45
CA ASP A 18 39.07 42.17 8.20
C ASP A 18 38.51 43.61 8.27
N ASP A 19 39.45 44.55 8.13
CA ASP A 19 39.21 45.98 8.02
C ASP A 19 38.92 46.29 6.54
N LEU A 20 37.65 46.24 6.11
CA LEU A 20 37.26 46.66 4.75
C LEU A 20 35.93 47.45 4.71
N LEU A 21 36.11 48.76 4.52
CA LEU A 21 35.25 49.68 3.78
C LEU A 21 33.94 50.19 4.43
N LEU A 22 34.08 51.39 4.99
CA LEU A 22 33.42 52.63 4.50
C LEU A 22 32.63 52.43 3.17
N GLU A 23 31.44 52.97 2.97
CA GLU A 23 31.17 54.40 3.09
C GLU A 23 29.64 54.71 3.06
N HIS A 24 29.28 55.94 3.44
CA HIS A 24 28.08 56.67 2.98
C HIS A 24 26.68 56.20 3.46
N ASN A 25 26.11 56.90 4.45
CA ASN A 25 25.21 58.05 4.18
C ASN A 25 24.92 58.85 5.47
N GLN A 26 24.64 60.14 5.31
CA GLN A 26 24.48 61.10 6.40
C GLN A 26 23.07 61.14 6.99
N LYS A 27 23.04 61.63 8.23
CA LYS A 27 22.10 62.64 8.78
C LYS A 27 21.03 62.14 9.75
N SER A 28 21.12 62.74 10.93
CA SER A 28 20.32 62.56 12.15
C SER A 28 18.98 63.35 12.10
N PRO A 29 18.18 63.44 13.18
CA PRO A 29 16.79 62.99 13.15
C PRO A 29 15.75 64.13 13.24
N GLU A 30 14.48 63.82 12.97
CA GLU A 30 13.37 64.61 13.50
C GLU A 30 12.18 63.71 13.90
N LEU A 31 11.62 64.00 15.07
CA LEU A 31 10.40 63.40 15.63
C LEU A 31 9.17 64.19 15.11
N GLU A 32 8.01 64.02 15.77
CA GLU A 32 6.76 64.77 15.53
C GLU A 32 5.90 64.37 14.32
N SER A 33 5.15 63.27 14.49
CA SER A 33 3.69 63.43 14.63
C SER A 33 3.01 62.12 15.06
N ILE A 34 2.93 61.90 16.37
CA ILE A 34 2.01 60.90 16.95
C ILE A 34 0.58 61.44 16.83
N ARG A 35 -0.02 61.29 15.63
CA ARG A 35 -1.46 61.43 15.45
C ARG A 35 -2.13 60.10 15.77
N THR A 36 -2.46 59.91 17.04
CA THR A 36 -3.32 58.81 17.52
C THR A 36 -4.73 59.01 16.96
N ALA A 37 -4.93 58.61 15.70
CA ALA A 37 -6.25 58.47 15.13
C ALA A 37 -6.91 57.26 15.80
N ASN A 38 -7.83 57.51 16.72
CA ASN A 38 -8.73 56.48 17.24
C ASN A 38 -9.54 55.91 16.08
N ILE A 39 -9.12 54.75 15.56
CA ILE A 39 -9.94 53.94 14.66
C ILE A 39 -10.93 53.17 15.53
N GLU A 40 -11.98 53.87 15.98
CA GLU A 40 -13.18 53.23 16.50
C GLU A 40 -13.86 52.53 15.31
N LYS A 41 -13.49 51.27 15.10
CA LYS A 41 -14.07 50.43 14.06
C LYS A 41 -15.40 49.90 14.56
N ASP A 42 -16.45 50.72 14.47
CA ASP A 42 -17.83 50.29 14.71
C ASP A 42 -18.16 49.13 13.76
N ILE A 43 -18.14 47.91 14.30
CA ILE A 43 -18.56 46.72 13.58
C ILE A 43 -20.07 46.64 13.67
N SER A 44 -20.74 47.36 12.76
CA SER A 44 -22.18 47.29 12.53
C SER A 44 -22.62 45.86 12.26
N MET A 45 -23.02 45.14 13.31
CA MET A 45 -23.38 43.72 13.25
C MET A 45 -24.82 43.54 12.75
N ARG A 46 -25.08 43.93 11.49
CA ARG A 46 -26.43 43.92 10.91
C ARG A 46 -26.64 42.73 9.95
N SER A 47 -27.49 41.79 10.39
CA SER A 47 -28.20 40.81 9.56
C SER A 47 -27.41 39.65 8.91
N THR A 48 -26.25 39.24 9.42
CA THR A 48 -25.59 37.98 9.01
C THR A 48 -26.09 36.74 9.78
N SER A 49 -26.61 36.91 11.00
CA SER A 49 -27.02 35.80 11.89
C SER A 49 -28.07 34.86 11.28
N ARG A 50 -29.06 35.40 10.55
CA ARG A 50 -30.07 34.59 9.85
C ARG A 50 -29.47 33.74 8.73
N LEU A 51 -28.45 34.27 8.04
CA LEU A 51 -27.77 33.56 6.95
C LEU A 51 -26.91 32.43 7.52
N PHE A 52 -26.17 32.68 8.60
CA PHE A 52 -25.44 31.63 9.33
C PHE A 52 -26.39 30.53 9.84
N ILE A 53 -27.52 30.88 10.46
CA ILE A 53 -28.52 29.89 10.94
C ILE A 53 -29.06 29.03 9.80
N VAL A 54 -29.44 29.62 8.66
CA VAL A 54 -29.91 28.86 7.48
C VAL A 54 -28.81 27.93 6.96
N LEU A 55 -27.56 28.40 6.90
CA LEU A 55 -26.42 27.63 6.42
C LEU A 55 -26.07 26.47 7.37
N THR A 56 -26.15 26.66 8.68
CA THR A 56 -26.02 25.59 9.69
C THR A 56 -27.14 24.56 9.57
N ILE A 57 -28.39 24.97 9.37
CA ILE A 57 -29.52 24.04 9.20
C ILE A 57 -29.33 23.19 7.94
N ILE A 58 -28.91 23.79 6.82
CA ILE A 58 -28.62 23.06 5.58
C ILE A 58 -27.46 22.07 5.80
N ALA A 59 -26.38 22.48 6.48
CA ALA A 59 -25.24 21.60 6.76
C ALA A 59 -25.64 20.37 7.63
N VAL A 60 -26.47 20.57 8.65
CA VAL A 60 -26.99 19.47 9.50
C VAL A 60 -27.90 18.54 8.70
N LEU A 61 -28.81 19.07 7.88
CA LEU A 61 -29.69 18.26 7.04
C LEU A 61 -28.91 17.45 5.98
N SER A 62 -27.91 18.05 5.36
CA SER A 62 -27.00 17.34 4.44
C SER A 62 -26.23 16.23 5.15
N GLY A 63 -25.66 16.50 6.33
CA GLY A 63 -24.92 15.52 7.11
C GLY A 63 -25.76 14.29 7.53
N VAL A 64 -27.00 14.51 8.00
CA VAL A 64 -27.93 13.42 8.35
C VAL A 64 -28.36 12.64 7.10
N GLY A 65 -28.62 13.32 5.98
CA GLY A 65 -28.97 12.68 4.71
C GLY A 65 -27.85 11.77 4.18
N THR A 66 -26.60 12.25 4.18
CA THR A 66 -25.43 11.45 3.79
C THR A 66 -25.22 10.28 4.75
N GLY A 67 -25.25 10.52 6.06
CA GLY A 67 -25.01 9.48 7.07
C GLY A 67 -26.00 8.30 6.97
N PHE A 68 -27.29 8.57 6.78
CA PHE A 68 -28.30 7.51 6.66
C PHE A 68 -28.29 6.84 5.28
N GLY A 69 -28.01 7.58 4.21
CA GLY A 69 -27.87 7.04 2.86
C GLY A 69 -26.69 6.08 2.71
N SER A 70 -25.53 6.44 3.29
CA SER A 70 -24.33 5.58 3.29
C SER A 70 -24.58 4.24 3.97
N PHE A 71 -25.26 4.21 5.13
CA PHE A 71 -25.52 2.96 5.87
C PHE A 71 -26.24 1.91 5.01
N LYS A 72 -27.21 2.32 4.18
CA LYS A 72 -27.93 1.40 3.29
C LYS A 72 -27.08 0.90 2.12
N LEU A 73 -26.16 1.70 1.58
CA LEU A 73 -25.25 1.28 0.52
C LEU A 73 -24.17 0.32 1.06
N PHE A 74 -23.62 0.56 2.25
CA PHE A 74 -22.68 -0.36 2.88
C PHE A 74 -23.34 -1.68 3.31
N ALA A 75 -24.60 -1.67 3.74
CA ALA A 75 -25.34 -2.91 4.06
C ALA A 75 -25.65 -3.79 2.83
N ASN A 76 -25.74 -3.20 1.64
CA ASN A 76 -26.04 -3.93 0.39
C ASN A 76 -24.80 -4.30 -0.44
N LYS A 77 -23.59 -3.85 -0.06
CA LYS A 77 -22.31 -4.19 -0.73
C LYS A 77 -21.80 -5.58 -0.31
N SER A 78 -22.68 -6.58 -0.38
CA SER A 78 -22.36 -8.00 -0.18
C SER A 78 -22.59 -8.85 -1.43
N ASN A 79 -23.19 -8.29 -2.49
CA ASN A 79 -23.64 -9.04 -3.68
C ASN A 79 -23.50 -8.25 -5.00
N SER A 80 -22.51 -7.38 -5.13
CA SER A 80 -22.23 -6.67 -6.40
C SER A 80 -20.73 -6.64 -6.69
N SER A 81 -20.33 -7.42 -7.70
CA SER A 81 -18.97 -7.44 -8.24
C SER A 81 -18.59 -6.06 -8.79
N GLU A 82 -17.82 -5.32 -8.00
CA GLU A 82 -17.06 -4.15 -8.45
C GLU A 82 -15.69 -4.21 -7.78
N SER A 83 -14.64 -4.35 -8.59
CA SER A 83 -13.27 -4.66 -8.18
C SER A 83 -12.64 -3.55 -7.33
N ASN A 84 -12.96 -3.57 -6.04
CA ASN A 84 -12.29 -2.72 -5.06
C ASN A 84 -10.92 -3.31 -4.76
N LEU A 85 -9.88 -2.53 -5.08
CA LEU A 85 -8.47 -2.92 -5.09
C LEU A 85 -7.85 -3.11 -3.67
N ALA A 86 -8.60 -3.64 -2.71
CA ALA A 86 -8.06 -4.22 -1.48
C ALA A 86 -7.50 -5.64 -1.77
N LEU A 87 -6.60 -6.16 -0.93
CA LEU A 87 -6.30 -7.59 -0.95
C LEU A 87 -7.55 -8.33 -0.46
N GLN A 88 -8.06 -9.27 -1.25
CA GLN A 88 -9.10 -10.18 -0.79
C GLN A 88 -8.41 -11.14 0.18
N GLU A 89 -8.80 -11.11 1.46
CA GLU A 89 -8.39 -12.15 2.40
C GLU A 89 -9.13 -13.44 2.02
N LEU A 90 -8.46 -14.58 2.11
CA LEU A 90 -9.05 -15.87 1.78
C LEU A 90 -10.25 -16.15 2.72
N PRO A 91 -11.44 -16.48 2.18
CA PRO A 91 -12.63 -16.63 3.00
C PRO A 91 -12.55 -17.89 3.89
N THR A 92 -12.30 -17.69 5.19
CA THR A 92 -12.08 -18.73 6.20
C THR A 92 -13.15 -19.83 6.25
N ALA A 93 -14.37 -19.56 5.77
CA ALA A 93 -15.36 -20.58 5.41
C ALA A 93 -16.44 -20.00 4.49
N GLY A 94 -16.24 -20.02 3.16
CA GLY A 94 -17.33 -19.66 2.25
C GLY A 94 -16.94 -19.48 0.80
N LYS A 95 -17.34 -20.45 -0.04
CA LYS A 95 -17.41 -20.41 -1.51
C LYS A 95 -16.38 -19.52 -2.21
N LEU A 96 -15.25 -20.13 -2.51
CA LEU A 96 -14.37 -19.67 -3.59
C LEU A 96 -15.17 -19.57 -4.91
N ASN A 97 -14.88 -18.55 -5.72
CA ASN A 97 -15.52 -18.30 -7.01
C ASN A 97 -14.47 -18.24 -8.11
N VAL A 98 -14.87 -18.57 -9.33
CA VAL A 98 -14.01 -18.39 -10.51
C VAL A 98 -13.76 -16.89 -10.73
N GLY A 99 -12.48 -16.52 -10.90
CA GLY A 99 -12.00 -15.15 -11.00
C GLY A 99 -11.61 -14.50 -9.66
N ASP A 100 -11.82 -15.16 -8.51
CA ASP A 100 -11.29 -14.66 -7.24
C ASP A 100 -9.75 -14.60 -7.30
N THR A 101 -9.18 -13.47 -6.88
CA THR A 101 -7.73 -13.18 -7.01
C THR A 101 -7.13 -12.79 -5.66
N PHE A 102 -6.05 -13.46 -5.26
CA PHE A 102 -5.40 -13.32 -3.96
C PHE A 102 -3.90 -13.02 -4.11
N GLY A 103 -3.29 -12.37 -3.11
CA GLY A 103 -1.87 -11.98 -3.10
C GLY A 103 -1.61 -10.54 -3.55
N SER A 104 -0.35 -10.24 -3.92
CA SER A 104 0.06 -8.88 -4.28
C SER A 104 -0.43 -8.45 -5.68
N LYS A 105 -0.70 -7.14 -5.79
CA LYS A 105 -1.02 -6.48 -7.06
C LYS A 105 0.22 -6.09 -7.87
N ASP A 106 1.42 -6.33 -7.36
CA ASP A 106 2.66 -5.99 -8.07
C ASP A 106 2.75 -6.72 -9.42
N GLU A 107 3.12 -5.98 -10.46
CA GLU A 107 3.39 -6.52 -11.81
C GLU A 107 4.83 -7.07 -11.92
N SER A 108 5.58 -7.10 -10.82
CA SER A 108 6.98 -7.56 -10.80
C SER A 108 7.14 -9.07 -11.02
N PHE A 109 6.09 -9.86 -10.81
CA PHE A 109 6.06 -11.30 -11.08
C PHE A 109 6.03 -11.57 -12.59
N LYS A 110 7.18 -11.97 -13.14
CA LYS A 110 7.37 -12.15 -14.59
C LYS A 110 6.89 -13.49 -15.10
N ASP A 111 6.89 -14.50 -14.24
CA ASP A 111 6.52 -15.86 -14.59
C ASP A 111 5.08 -16.14 -14.19
N SER A 112 4.41 -17.01 -14.94
CA SER A 112 3.09 -17.50 -14.61
C SER A 112 2.91 -18.96 -15.02
N ALA A 113 2.18 -19.72 -14.20
CA ALA A 113 1.80 -21.09 -14.50
C ALA A 113 0.30 -21.30 -14.23
N GLU A 114 -0.29 -22.29 -14.89
CA GLU A 114 -1.68 -22.69 -14.74
C GLU A 114 -1.71 -24.21 -14.54
N GLY A 115 -2.56 -24.70 -13.64
CA GLY A 115 -2.68 -26.13 -13.34
C GLY A 115 -3.57 -26.44 -12.16
N TYR A 116 -3.69 -27.73 -11.84
CA TYR A 116 -4.41 -28.22 -10.67
C TYR A 116 -3.54 -28.12 -9.41
N LEU A 117 -4.00 -27.43 -8.37
CA LEU A 117 -3.23 -27.23 -7.15
C LEU A 117 -3.42 -28.40 -6.17
N GLU A 118 -2.32 -29.07 -5.83
CA GLU A 118 -2.26 -30.10 -4.80
C GLU A 118 -1.29 -29.70 -3.67
N VAL A 119 -1.58 -30.14 -2.45
CA VAL A 119 -0.67 -29.98 -1.30
C VAL A 119 0.47 -30.98 -1.41
N GLY A 120 1.72 -30.53 -1.26
CA GLY A 120 2.91 -31.37 -1.35
C GLY A 120 4.08 -30.70 -2.08
N GLY A 121 5.30 -30.93 -1.58
CA GLY A 121 6.55 -30.54 -2.23
C GLY A 121 7.36 -31.76 -2.71
N LEU A 122 8.56 -31.53 -3.24
CA LEU A 122 9.51 -32.58 -3.65
C LEU A 122 10.75 -32.56 -2.76
N ASP A 123 11.02 -33.64 -2.02
CA ASP A 123 12.22 -33.77 -1.15
C ASP A 123 12.43 -32.60 -0.16
N GLY A 124 11.35 -31.90 0.22
CA GLY A 124 11.40 -30.72 1.09
C GLY A 124 11.51 -29.37 0.35
N GLU A 125 11.49 -29.36 -0.99
CA GLU A 125 11.36 -28.15 -1.81
C GLU A 125 9.90 -27.88 -2.18
N GLY A 126 9.45 -26.65 -1.92
CA GLY A 126 8.04 -26.27 -2.07
C GLY A 126 7.13 -26.84 -0.98
N SER A 127 5.92 -26.32 -0.95
CA SER A 127 4.83 -26.69 -0.03
C SER A 127 3.61 -27.27 -0.77
N HIS A 128 3.44 -26.86 -2.02
CA HIS A 128 2.35 -27.24 -2.90
C HIS A 128 2.92 -27.49 -4.31
N LYS A 129 2.17 -28.17 -5.17
CA LYS A 129 2.53 -28.42 -6.57
C LYS A 129 1.36 -28.10 -7.49
N LEU A 130 1.66 -27.57 -8.68
CA LEU A 130 0.72 -27.47 -9.79
C LEU A 130 0.93 -28.65 -10.73
N LEU A 131 -0.05 -29.54 -10.76
CA LEU A 131 -0.10 -30.61 -11.75
C LEU A 131 -0.51 -30.04 -13.12
N ARG A 132 0.23 -30.45 -14.14
CA ARG A 132 0.08 -29.99 -15.53
C ARG A 132 0.16 -31.19 -16.47
N PRO A 133 -0.47 -31.14 -17.67
CA PRO A 133 -0.24 -32.13 -18.70
C PRO A 133 1.25 -32.30 -19.01
N GLY A 134 1.74 -33.54 -18.99
CA GLY A 134 3.18 -33.87 -19.08
C GLY A 134 3.84 -34.36 -17.78
N GLY A 135 3.04 -34.61 -16.72
CA GLY A 135 3.47 -35.30 -15.50
C GLY A 135 4.51 -34.55 -14.68
N GLU A 136 5.36 -35.29 -13.96
CA GLU A 136 6.42 -34.72 -13.09
C GLU A 136 7.32 -33.71 -13.82
N SER A 137 7.61 -33.94 -15.11
CA SER A 137 8.47 -33.07 -15.93
C SER A 137 7.90 -31.67 -16.18
N GLN A 138 6.58 -31.51 -16.01
CA GLN A 138 5.85 -30.25 -16.19
C GLN A 138 5.24 -29.73 -14.89
N THR A 139 5.41 -30.47 -13.79
CA THR A 139 4.89 -30.10 -12.46
C THR A 139 5.69 -28.93 -11.90
N VAL A 140 4.98 -27.90 -11.41
CA VAL A 140 5.60 -26.71 -10.83
C VAL A 140 5.47 -26.75 -9.31
N TYR A 141 6.59 -26.79 -8.61
CA TYR A 141 6.62 -26.76 -7.16
C TYR A 141 6.55 -25.32 -6.64
N LEU A 142 5.71 -25.08 -5.65
CA LEU A 142 5.32 -23.76 -5.19
C LEU A 142 5.74 -23.53 -3.74
N THR A 143 6.40 -22.40 -3.52
CA THR A 143 6.40 -21.70 -2.23
C THR A 143 5.42 -20.53 -2.34
N SER A 144 4.80 -20.08 -1.26
CA SER A 144 4.08 -18.81 -1.27
C SER A 144 4.44 -17.99 -0.04
N SER A 145 4.87 -16.76 -0.30
CA SER A 145 5.22 -15.78 0.72
C SER A 145 4.06 -14.88 1.15
N VAL A 146 2.91 -14.89 0.43
CA VAL A 146 1.83 -13.90 0.60
C VAL A 146 0.40 -14.45 0.63
N THR A 147 0.17 -15.69 0.21
CA THR A 147 -1.18 -16.28 0.12
C THR A 147 -1.18 -17.71 0.67
N ASP A 148 -2.18 -18.06 1.47
CA ASP A 148 -2.35 -19.45 1.92
C ASP A 148 -2.93 -20.32 0.79
N LEU A 149 -2.04 -21.05 0.11
CA LEU A 149 -2.39 -21.98 -0.97
C LEU A 149 -3.23 -23.17 -0.48
N THR A 150 -3.20 -23.52 0.81
CA THR A 150 -3.92 -24.68 1.33
C THR A 150 -5.44 -24.51 1.21
N GLN A 151 -5.94 -23.28 1.27
CA GLN A 151 -7.35 -22.94 1.07
C GLN A 151 -7.80 -23.03 -0.41
N LEU A 152 -6.86 -23.18 -1.34
CA LEU A 152 -7.08 -23.30 -2.78
C LEU A 152 -6.74 -24.71 -3.30
N ALA A 153 -6.34 -25.64 -2.43
CA ALA A 153 -6.05 -27.02 -2.82
C ALA A 153 -7.29 -27.71 -3.39
N GLY A 154 -7.11 -28.50 -4.45
CA GLY A 154 -8.20 -29.14 -5.19
C GLY A 154 -8.84 -28.27 -6.28
N THR A 155 -8.34 -27.05 -6.50
CA THR A 155 -8.83 -26.11 -7.50
C THR A 155 -7.84 -25.95 -8.65
N GLU A 156 -8.31 -25.58 -9.84
CA GLU A 156 -7.45 -25.19 -10.95
C GLU A 156 -7.21 -23.69 -10.85
N ILE A 157 -5.94 -23.29 -10.76
CA ILE A 157 -5.55 -21.90 -10.54
C ILE A 157 -4.50 -21.46 -11.54
N LYS A 158 -4.49 -20.15 -11.77
CA LYS A 158 -3.37 -19.42 -12.35
C LYS A 158 -2.55 -18.83 -11.23
N VAL A 159 -1.23 -18.93 -11.32
CA VAL A 159 -0.30 -18.32 -10.38
C VAL A 159 0.66 -17.40 -11.12
N TRP A 160 1.09 -16.34 -10.47
CA TRP A 160 2.21 -15.49 -10.89
C TRP A 160 3.26 -15.48 -9.80
N GLY A 161 4.51 -15.54 -10.22
CA GLY A 161 5.64 -15.61 -9.31
C GLY A 161 6.98 -15.27 -9.95
N GLU A 162 8.03 -15.66 -9.25
CA GLU A 162 9.40 -15.70 -9.77
C GLU A 162 9.88 -17.16 -9.75
N THR A 163 10.37 -17.65 -10.88
CA THR A 163 10.93 -19.00 -11.00
C THR A 163 12.36 -19.02 -10.50
N PHE A 164 12.66 -19.99 -9.63
CA PHE A 164 13.98 -20.24 -9.09
C PHE A 164 14.46 -21.64 -9.47
N LYS A 165 15.79 -21.81 -9.47
CA LYS A 165 16.40 -23.12 -9.67
C LYS A 165 16.36 -23.91 -8.35
N GLY A 166 15.51 -24.93 -8.27
CA GLY A 166 15.53 -25.90 -7.18
C GLY A 166 16.81 -26.74 -7.17
N GLN A 167 17.11 -27.36 -6.02
CA GLN A 167 18.12 -28.41 -5.88
C GLN A 167 17.58 -29.77 -6.38
N LYS A 168 16.26 -29.95 -6.34
CA LYS A 168 15.51 -31.18 -6.66
C LYS A 168 14.42 -30.89 -7.68
N ALA A 169 13.61 -29.87 -7.41
CA ALA A 169 12.53 -29.43 -8.28
C ALA A 169 13.10 -28.85 -9.59
N GLY A 170 12.72 -29.46 -10.73
CA GLY A 170 13.05 -28.94 -12.05
C GLY A 170 12.44 -27.57 -12.32
N TRP A 171 11.29 -27.29 -11.71
CA TRP A 171 10.62 -25.99 -11.69
C TRP A 171 10.15 -25.69 -10.27
N LEU A 172 10.78 -24.71 -9.62
CA LEU A 172 10.39 -24.16 -8.32
C LEU A 172 10.03 -22.68 -8.50
N MET A 173 8.97 -22.22 -7.85
CA MET A 173 8.49 -20.84 -7.97
C MET A 173 8.01 -20.30 -6.62
N ASP A 174 8.34 -19.05 -6.29
CA ASP A 174 7.66 -18.34 -5.20
C ASP A 174 6.46 -17.56 -5.76
N VAL A 175 5.29 -17.78 -5.16
CA VAL A 175 4.01 -17.30 -5.65
C VAL A 175 3.62 -16.01 -4.96
N GLY A 176 3.54 -14.95 -5.76
CA GLY A 176 3.15 -13.61 -5.34
C GLY A 176 1.68 -13.27 -5.58
N ARG A 177 1.01 -13.95 -6.51
CA ARG A 177 -0.41 -13.76 -6.83
C ARG A 177 -1.03 -15.04 -7.38
N VAL A 178 -2.31 -15.27 -7.09
CA VAL A 178 -3.09 -16.38 -7.62
C VAL A 178 -4.48 -15.92 -8.08
N GLU A 179 -5.01 -16.54 -9.12
CA GLU A 179 -6.38 -16.38 -9.64
C GLU A 179 -7.02 -17.76 -9.78
N VAL A 180 -8.28 -17.89 -9.37
CA VAL A 180 -9.03 -19.15 -9.42
C VAL A 180 -9.67 -19.34 -10.78
N LEU A 181 -9.29 -20.40 -11.51
CA LEU A 181 -9.86 -20.72 -12.82
C LEU A 181 -11.04 -21.69 -12.73
N LYS A 182 -10.96 -22.72 -11.88
CA LYS A 182 -12.06 -23.67 -11.61
C LYS A 182 -12.03 -24.15 -10.16
N VAL A 183 -13.18 -24.14 -9.49
CA VAL A 183 -13.30 -24.52 -8.06
C VAL A 183 -13.41 -26.03 -7.88
N ASP A 184 -14.22 -26.71 -8.70
CA ASP A 184 -14.37 -28.17 -8.68
C ASP A 184 -13.56 -28.79 -9.84
N ALA A 185 -12.23 -28.67 -9.76
CA ALA A 185 -11.35 -29.22 -10.78
C ALA A 185 -11.08 -30.72 -10.52
N GLU A 186 -10.94 -31.48 -11.60
CA GLU A 186 -10.46 -32.87 -11.52
C GLU A 186 -8.94 -32.87 -11.72
N SER A 187 -8.23 -33.66 -10.91
CA SER A 187 -6.78 -33.80 -11.08
C SER A 187 -6.49 -34.34 -12.48
N PRO A 188 -5.56 -33.74 -13.25
CA PRO A 188 -5.09 -34.38 -14.48
C PRO A 188 -4.50 -35.72 -14.09
N ALA A 189 -5.08 -36.81 -14.60
CA ALA A 189 -4.60 -38.15 -14.30
C ALA A 189 -3.13 -38.29 -14.71
N GLU A 190 -2.34 -38.95 -13.86
CA GLU A 190 -0.99 -39.39 -14.20
C GLU A 190 -1.10 -40.54 -15.23
N GLU A 191 -1.13 -40.19 -16.52
CA GLU A 191 -0.93 -41.11 -17.67
C GLU A 191 0.54 -41.46 -17.90
#